data_AF-A0A2H3HY14-F1
#
_entry.id   AF-A0A2H3HY14-F1
#
_cell.length_a   1.000
_cell.length_b   1.000
_cell.length_c   1.000
_cell.angle_alpha   90.00
_cell.angle_beta   90.00
_cell.angle_gamma   90.00
#
_symmetry.space_group_name_H-M   'P 1'
#
loop_
_entity.id
_entity.type
_entity.pdbx_description
1 polymer ?
#
loop_
_entity_poly.entity_id
_entity_poly.type
_entity_poly.pdbx_seq_one_letter_code
_entity_poly.pdbx_strand_id
1 'polypeptide(L)'
;MTLQRHSYSPESKTQFVMDSCDVVNVIFAKLPQFISNLNFQEPDNYTLGPHTFTFGKPLWKHLELDPAQSQLFDRMMAAFKRNRENWVDIFRFDEQPDNDLADDQVLVIDIAGGHGHKLKDFKKKYPHAKGRLILQDQAHVLPTPESNPNAFEGLKQCGIELVQHDAIRLILNPRKMFM
;
A
#
# COMPACT_ATOMS: atom_id res chain seq x y z
N MET A 1 -27.04 -2.77 18.47
CA MET A 1 -25.76 -2.52 17.75
C MET A 1 -25.41 -3.81 17.02
N THR A 2 -25.89 -3.95 15.79
CA THR A 2 -25.83 -5.22 15.04
C THR A 2 -24.51 -5.25 14.27
N LEU A 3 -23.58 -6.11 14.69
CA LEU A 3 -22.37 -6.40 13.92
C LEU A 3 -22.79 -6.98 12.57
N GLN A 4 -22.68 -6.18 11.51
CA GLN A 4 -22.90 -6.62 10.14
C GLN A 4 -21.79 -7.62 9.79
N ARG A 5 -22.08 -8.92 9.90
CA ARG A 5 -21.19 -9.99 9.43
C ARG A 5 -21.14 -9.90 7.91
N HIS A 6 -20.08 -9.30 7.39
CA HIS A 6 -19.77 -9.34 5.97
C HIS A 6 -19.48 -10.80 5.59
N SER A 7 -20.29 -11.38 4.71
CA SER A 7 -20.13 -12.75 4.26
C SER A 7 -19.02 -12.84 3.23
N TYR A 8 -17.87 -13.36 3.63
CA TYR A 8 -16.77 -13.72 2.74
C TYR A 8 -17.14 -14.92 1.86
N SER A 9 -16.71 -14.91 0.58
CA SER A 9 -16.74 -16.09 -0.28
C SER A 9 -15.81 -17.18 0.28
N PRO A 10 -16.08 -18.48 0.04
CA PRO A 10 -15.21 -19.57 0.52
C PRO A 10 -13.73 -19.40 0.13
N GLU A 11 -13.46 -18.97 -1.10
CA GLU A 11 -12.11 -18.68 -1.61
C GLU A 11 -11.41 -17.57 -0.83
N SER A 12 -12.13 -16.48 -0.51
CA SER A 12 -11.57 -15.38 0.27
C SER A 12 -11.27 -15.75 1.73
N LYS A 13 -11.98 -16.73 2.30
CA LYS A 13 -11.69 -17.26 3.64
C LYS A 13 -10.47 -18.17 3.64
N THR A 14 -10.39 -19.11 2.69
CA THR A 14 -9.22 -19.98 2.53
C THR A 14 -7.97 -19.15 2.31
N GLN A 15 -8.07 -18.09 1.51
CA GLN A 15 -6.94 -17.21 1.23
C GLN A 15 -6.49 -16.44 2.48
N PHE A 16 -7.40 -15.76 3.19
CA PHE A 16 -7.05 -15.10 4.46
C PHE A 16 -6.39 -16.05 5.47
N VAL A 17 -6.82 -17.32 5.50
CA VAL A 17 -6.19 -18.34 6.33
C VAL A 17 -4.76 -18.64 5.87
N MET A 18 -4.48 -18.76 4.58
CA MET A 18 -3.10 -18.97 4.07
C MET A 18 -2.19 -17.77 4.41
N ASP A 19 -2.65 -16.54 4.14
CA ASP A 19 -1.92 -15.29 4.41
C ASP A 19 -1.60 -15.12 5.90
N SER A 20 -2.60 -15.44 6.75
CA SER A 20 -2.48 -15.39 8.21
C SER A 20 -1.57 -16.49 8.74
N CYS A 21 -1.64 -17.70 8.19
CA CYS A 21 -0.89 -18.86 8.69
C CYS A 21 0.59 -18.83 8.33
N ASP A 22 0.96 -18.43 7.11
CA ASP A 22 2.34 -18.59 6.63
C ASP A 22 3.29 -17.49 7.11
N VAL A 23 2.78 -16.26 7.29
CA VAL A 23 3.61 -15.10 7.66
C VAL A 23 3.24 -14.57 9.03
N VAL A 24 1.97 -14.17 9.21
CA VAL A 24 1.54 -13.43 10.40
C VAL A 24 1.61 -14.29 11.66
N ASN A 25 1.07 -15.50 11.62
CA ASN A 25 1.07 -16.42 12.77
C ASN A 25 2.49 -16.83 13.17
N VAL A 26 3.40 -17.03 12.22
CA VAL A 26 4.81 -17.36 12.50
C VAL A 26 5.51 -16.20 13.21
N ILE A 27 5.26 -14.96 12.77
CA ILE A 27 5.77 -13.77 13.43
C ILE A 27 5.24 -13.67 14.87
N PHE A 28 3.93 -13.86 15.07
CA PHE A 28 3.32 -13.82 16.40
C PHE A 28 3.85 -14.93 17.32
N ALA A 29 4.08 -16.13 16.80
CA ALA A 29 4.66 -17.23 17.57
C ALA A 29 6.10 -16.92 18.05
N LYS A 30 6.87 -16.17 17.25
CA LYS A 30 8.24 -15.74 17.60
C LYS A 30 8.30 -14.41 18.35
N LEU A 31 7.19 -13.68 18.45
CA LEU A 31 7.15 -12.35 19.06
C LEU A 31 7.67 -12.34 20.52
N PRO A 32 7.33 -13.31 21.39
CA PRO A 32 7.88 -13.35 22.75
C PRO A 32 9.41 -13.48 22.77
N GLN A 33 9.97 -14.31 21.88
CA GLN A 33 11.42 -14.50 21.76
C GLN A 33 12.10 -13.23 21.26
N PHE A 34 11.52 -12.56 20.26
CA PHE A 34 12.02 -11.30 19.75
C PHE A 34 12.09 -10.23 20.84
N ILE A 35 10.98 -10.00 21.57
CA ILE A 35 10.90 -8.98 22.62
C ILE A 35 11.85 -9.33 23.78
N SER A 36 11.95 -10.61 24.16
CA SER A 36 12.90 -11.07 25.18
C SER A 36 14.35 -10.78 24.76
N ASN A 37 14.72 -11.01 23.50
CA ASN A 37 16.07 -10.74 23.01
C ASN A 37 16.43 -9.25 23.01
N LEU A 38 15.41 -8.37 22.95
CA LEU A 38 15.58 -6.93 23.07
C LEU A 38 15.59 -6.45 24.53
N ASN A 39 15.55 -7.35 25.53
CA ASN A 39 15.33 -7.00 26.94
C ASN A 39 14.11 -6.08 27.12
N PHE A 40 13.05 -6.35 26.34
CA PHE A 40 11.80 -5.58 26.34
C PHE A 40 12.00 -4.09 25.98
N GLN A 41 13.10 -3.73 25.33
CA GLN A 41 13.35 -2.39 24.82
C GLN A 41 12.85 -2.25 23.38
N GLU A 42 12.48 -1.02 23.02
CA GLU A 42 12.17 -0.69 21.63
C GLU A 42 13.47 -0.73 20.79
N PRO A 43 13.46 -1.38 19.60
CA PRO A 43 14.62 -1.37 18.73
C PRO A 43 14.91 0.04 18.22
N ASP A 44 16.20 0.38 18.11
CA ASP A 44 16.69 1.70 17.67
C ASP A 44 16.68 1.89 16.15
N ASN A 45 16.36 0.85 15.39
CA ASN A 45 16.39 0.86 13.94
C ASN A 45 15.17 0.16 13.33
N TYR A 46 14.65 0.75 12.26
CA TYR A 46 13.46 0.28 11.55
C TYR A 46 13.66 -1.08 10.86
N THR A 47 14.91 -1.51 10.64
CA THR A 47 15.22 -2.80 10.02
C THR A 47 15.12 -3.97 10.99
N LEU A 48 15.14 -3.70 12.30
CA LEU A 48 15.07 -4.70 13.37
C LEU A 48 13.63 -4.78 13.88
N GLY A 49 12.80 -5.51 13.14
CA GLY A 49 11.42 -5.79 13.53
C GLY A 49 11.12 -7.30 13.64
N PRO A 50 9.93 -7.66 14.13
CA PRO A 50 9.49 -9.05 14.26
C PRO A 50 9.58 -9.86 12.95
N HIS A 51 9.34 -9.20 11.81
CA HIS A 51 9.49 -9.81 10.49
C HIS A 51 10.95 -10.18 10.20
N THR A 52 11.88 -9.24 10.41
CA THR A 52 13.32 -9.49 10.22
C THR A 52 13.84 -10.55 11.17
N PHE A 53 13.40 -10.54 12.43
CA PHE A 53 13.74 -11.58 13.39
C PHE A 53 13.25 -12.97 12.92
N THR A 54 12.06 -13.03 12.33
CA THR A 54 11.42 -14.28 11.94
C THR A 54 11.98 -14.88 10.66
N PHE A 55 12.20 -14.03 9.65
CA PHE A 55 12.53 -14.41 8.26
C PHE A 55 13.91 -13.91 7.79
N GLY A 56 14.68 -13.27 8.66
CA GLY A 56 16.02 -12.75 8.35
C GLY A 56 16.06 -11.52 7.44
N LYS A 57 14.90 -10.95 7.07
CA LYS A 57 14.79 -9.80 6.16
C LYS A 57 13.62 -8.88 6.55
N PRO A 58 13.71 -7.57 6.29
CA PRO A 58 12.57 -6.66 6.39
C PRO A 58 11.42 -7.08 5.45
N LEU A 59 10.17 -6.80 5.84
CA LEU A 59 8.96 -7.20 5.11
C LEU A 59 9.05 -6.91 3.60
N TRP A 60 9.33 -5.66 3.23
CA TRP A 60 9.33 -5.27 1.82
C TRP A 60 10.43 -5.95 1.00
N LYS A 61 11.57 -6.25 1.62
CA LYS A 61 12.63 -7.05 0.98
C LYS A 61 12.28 -8.52 0.86
N HIS A 62 11.46 -9.04 1.77
CA HIS A 62 10.93 -10.40 1.64
C HIS A 62 9.92 -10.47 0.47
N LEU A 63 8.97 -9.53 0.39
CA LEU A 63 7.96 -9.49 -0.67
C LEU A 63 8.59 -9.27 -2.06
N GLU A 64 9.63 -8.42 -2.17
CA GLU A 64 10.39 -8.23 -3.41
C GLU A 64 11.01 -9.54 -3.93
N LEU A 65 11.47 -10.42 -3.02
CA LEU A 65 12.16 -11.65 -3.36
C LEU A 65 11.22 -12.86 -3.51
N ASP A 66 9.98 -12.75 -3.04
CA ASP A 66 8.97 -13.81 -3.11
C ASP A 66 7.67 -13.27 -3.76
N PRO A 67 7.55 -13.37 -5.10
CA PRO A 67 6.37 -12.91 -5.81
C PRO A 67 5.07 -13.59 -5.39
N ALA A 68 5.12 -14.84 -4.90
CA ALA A 68 3.91 -15.52 -4.44
C ALA A 68 3.39 -14.89 -3.15
N GLN A 69 4.29 -14.60 -2.20
CA GLN A 69 3.97 -13.84 -0.98
C GLN A 69 3.59 -12.38 -1.28
N SER A 70 4.20 -11.74 -2.28
CA SER A 70 3.78 -10.39 -2.70
C SER A 70 2.34 -10.37 -3.20
N GLN A 71 1.96 -11.29 -4.10
CA GLN A 71 0.58 -11.37 -4.59
C GLN A 71 -0.41 -11.69 -3.47
N LEU A 72 0.03 -12.46 -2.48
CA LEU A 72 -0.72 -12.75 -1.28
C LEU A 72 -1.05 -11.48 -0.50
N PHE A 73 0.00 -10.72 -0.19
CA PHE A 73 -0.07 -9.44 0.48
C PHE A 73 -0.99 -8.46 -0.26
N ASP A 74 -0.88 -8.38 -1.60
CA ASP A 74 -1.72 -7.51 -2.43
C ASP A 74 -3.20 -7.85 -2.35
N ARG A 75 -3.54 -9.15 -2.36
CA ARG A 75 -4.93 -9.61 -2.19
C ARG A 75 -5.46 -9.25 -0.81
N MET A 76 -4.65 -9.44 0.23
CA MET A 76 -5.00 -9.03 1.60
C MET A 76 -5.25 -7.51 1.67
N MET A 77 -4.38 -6.68 1.07
CA MET A 77 -4.57 -5.22 1.02
C MET A 77 -5.86 -4.82 0.30
N ALA A 78 -6.17 -5.48 -0.82
CA ALA A 78 -7.43 -5.26 -1.53
C ALA A 78 -8.65 -5.65 -0.69
N ALA A 79 -8.57 -6.73 0.11
CA ALA A 79 -9.64 -7.11 1.03
C ALA A 79 -9.82 -6.08 2.16
N PHE A 80 -8.73 -5.59 2.76
CA PHE A 80 -8.80 -4.53 3.77
C PHE A 80 -9.44 -3.24 3.23
N LYS A 81 -9.12 -2.85 1.98
CA LYS A 81 -9.76 -1.70 1.33
C LYS A 81 -11.28 -1.87 1.24
N ARG A 82 -11.76 -3.04 0.82
CA ARG A 82 -13.22 -3.29 0.65
C ARG A 82 -14.01 -3.15 1.95
N ASN A 83 -13.36 -3.35 3.10
CA ASN A 83 -13.97 -3.27 4.42
C ASN A 83 -13.84 -1.89 5.07
N ARG A 84 -13.35 -0.88 4.35
CA ARG A 84 -13.21 0.49 4.84
C ARG A 84 -13.98 1.44 3.94
N GLU A 85 -14.48 2.52 4.52
CA GLU A 85 -15.03 3.63 3.75
C GLU A 85 -13.99 4.15 2.76
N ASN A 86 -14.45 4.53 1.57
CA ASN A 86 -13.55 5.09 0.59
C ASN A 86 -13.18 6.51 1.01
N TRP A 87 -11.89 6.84 0.94
CA TRP A 87 -11.39 8.12 1.41
C TRP A 87 -12.03 9.31 0.66
N VAL A 88 -12.35 9.13 -0.63
CA VAL A 88 -13.01 10.15 -1.45
C VAL A 88 -14.45 10.41 -1.04
N ASP A 89 -15.06 9.53 -0.25
CA ASP A 89 -16.40 9.76 0.34
C ASP A 89 -16.34 10.60 1.60
N ILE A 90 -15.18 10.65 2.24
CA ILE A 90 -14.91 11.45 3.43
C ILE A 90 -14.33 12.81 3.03
N PHE A 91 -13.40 12.82 2.06
CA PHE A 91 -12.74 14.03 1.58
C PHE A 91 -13.55 14.72 0.48
N ARG A 92 -13.95 15.97 0.73
CA ARG A 92 -14.78 16.78 -0.17
C ARG A 92 -13.90 17.68 -1.03
N PHE A 93 -13.43 17.15 -2.16
CA PHE A 93 -12.51 17.87 -3.06
C PHE A 93 -13.06 19.20 -3.56
N ASP A 94 -14.35 19.24 -3.92
CA ASP A 94 -14.98 20.46 -4.45
C ASP A 94 -15.09 21.60 -3.42
N GLU A 95 -14.86 21.31 -2.14
CA GLU A 95 -14.86 22.31 -1.05
C GLU A 95 -13.46 22.81 -0.70
N GLN A 96 -12.42 22.27 -1.33
CA GLN A 96 -11.05 22.70 -1.09
C GLN A 96 -10.77 24.01 -1.83
N PRO A 97 -10.10 24.99 -1.18
CA PRO A 97 -9.82 26.29 -1.79
C PRO A 97 -8.87 26.22 -2.99
N ASP A 98 -8.02 25.19 -3.06
CA ASP A 98 -6.99 25.00 -4.09
C ASP A 98 -7.35 23.90 -5.10
N ASN A 99 -8.63 23.80 -5.49
CA ASN A 99 -9.12 22.75 -6.39
C ASN A 99 -9.14 23.12 -7.88
N ASP A 100 -8.81 24.37 -8.23
CA ASP A 100 -8.64 24.84 -9.62
C ASP A 100 -7.15 24.94 -10.00
N LEU A 101 -6.52 23.78 -10.15
CA LEU A 101 -5.14 23.68 -10.61
C LEU A 101 -5.06 23.71 -12.16
N ALA A 102 -3.92 24.15 -12.68
CA ALA A 102 -3.57 23.93 -14.08
C ALA A 102 -3.20 22.46 -14.34
N ASP A 103 -3.33 22.01 -15.59
CA ASP A 103 -3.13 20.60 -15.97
C ASP A 103 -1.69 20.08 -15.72
N ASP A 104 -0.70 20.97 -15.68
CA ASP A 104 0.71 20.65 -15.45
C ASP A 104 1.10 20.67 -13.96
N GLN A 105 0.25 21.22 -13.09
CA GLN A 105 0.48 21.25 -11.65
C GLN A 105 0.16 19.89 -11.02
N VAL A 106 0.87 19.54 -9.95
CA VAL A 106 0.63 18.28 -9.23
C VAL A 106 -0.54 18.45 -8.28
N LEU A 107 -1.59 17.63 -8.46
CA LEU A 107 -2.76 17.64 -7.60
C LEU A 107 -2.63 16.64 -6.44
N VAL A 108 -2.30 15.38 -6.74
CA VAL A 108 -2.18 14.31 -5.73
C VAL A 108 -0.94 13.48 -5.97
N ILE A 109 -0.20 13.20 -4.90
CA ILE A 109 0.84 12.16 -4.87
C ILE A 109 0.39 11.07 -3.88
N ASP A 110 0.10 9.87 -4.37
CA ASP A 110 -0.23 8.69 -3.55
C ASP A 110 1.07 7.93 -3.22
N ILE A 111 1.66 8.26 -2.07
CA ILE A 111 2.93 7.69 -1.58
C ILE A 111 2.67 6.31 -0.99
N ALA A 112 3.41 5.30 -1.46
CA ALA A 112 3.16 3.89 -1.16
C ALA A 112 1.71 3.48 -1.50
N GLY A 113 1.23 3.95 -2.66
CA GLY A 113 -0.16 3.78 -3.09
C GLY A 113 -0.50 2.40 -3.66
N GLY A 114 0.49 1.50 -3.74
CA GLY A 114 0.36 0.15 -4.26
C GLY A 114 -0.13 0.13 -5.70
N HIS A 115 -1.31 -0.45 -5.92
CA HIS A 115 -1.93 -0.60 -7.23
C HIS A 115 -2.74 0.64 -7.69
N GLY A 116 -2.64 1.76 -6.96
CA GLY A 116 -3.25 3.04 -7.33
C GLY A 116 -4.77 3.08 -7.20
N HIS A 117 -5.37 2.19 -6.39
CA HIS A 117 -6.83 2.12 -6.25
C HIS A 117 -7.44 3.43 -5.77
N LYS A 118 -6.77 4.16 -4.88
CA LYS A 118 -7.24 5.45 -4.34
C LYS A 118 -7.30 6.53 -5.42
N LEU A 119 -6.28 6.62 -6.28
CA LEU A 119 -6.25 7.58 -7.38
C LEU A 119 -7.29 7.24 -8.46
N LYS A 120 -7.52 5.96 -8.73
CA LYS A 120 -8.60 5.53 -9.64
C LYS A 120 -9.98 5.92 -9.09
N ASP A 121 -10.21 5.69 -7.80
CA ASP A 121 -11.46 6.08 -7.15
C ASP A 121 -11.64 7.61 -7.14
N PHE A 122 -10.56 8.37 -6.91
CA PHE A 122 -10.54 9.82 -7.01
C PHE A 122 -10.90 10.30 -8.41
N LYS A 123 -10.23 9.81 -9.45
CA LYS A 123 -10.51 10.22 -10.83
C LYS A 123 -11.92 9.84 -11.27
N LYS A 124 -12.45 8.70 -10.78
CA LYS A 124 -13.84 8.30 -11.03
C LYS A 124 -14.84 9.26 -10.38
N LYS A 125 -14.57 9.70 -9.15
CA LYS A 125 -15.48 10.59 -8.41
C LYS A 125 -15.39 12.05 -8.87
N TYR A 126 -14.19 12.51 -9.17
CA TYR A 126 -13.87 13.88 -9.59
C TYR A 126 -13.24 13.89 -10.98
N PRO A 127 -13.97 13.49 -12.04
CA PRO A 127 -13.41 13.43 -13.39
C PRO A 127 -12.98 14.80 -13.91
N HIS A 128 -13.62 15.87 -13.44
CA HIS A 128 -13.32 17.27 -13.76
C HIS A 128 -12.08 17.83 -13.07
N ALA A 129 -11.56 17.16 -12.03
CA ALA A 129 -10.36 17.61 -11.34
C ALA A 129 -9.18 17.68 -12.33
N LYS A 130 -8.55 18.85 -12.37
CA LYS A 130 -7.36 19.15 -13.17
C LYS A 130 -6.08 18.89 -12.37
N GLY A 131 -4.96 18.86 -13.08
CA GLY A 131 -3.66 18.59 -12.51
C GLY A 131 -3.31 17.11 -12.48
N ARG A 132 -2.04 16.85 -12.17
CA ARG A 132 -1.39 15.54 -12.29
C ARG A 132 -1.67 14.67 -11.09
N LEU A 133 -1.92 13.39 -11.35
CA LEU A 133 -2.07 12.34 -10.35
C LEU A 133 -0.85 11.43 -10.41
N ILE A 134 -0.07 11.38 -9.33
CA ILE A 134 1.19 10.64 -9.28
C ILE A 134 1.04 9.48 -8.29
N LEU A 135 1.25 8.26 -8.76
CA LEU A 135 1.37 7.07 -7.94
C LEU A 135 2.86 6.79 -7.66
N GLN A 136 3.21 6.72 -6.38
CA GLN A 136 4.56 6.44 -5.93
C GLN A 136 4.62 5.12 -5.17
N ASP A 137 5.48 4.19 -5.62
CA ASP A 137 5.75 2.94 -4.91
C ASP A 137 7.11 2.33 -5.31
N GLN A 138 7.46 1.21 -4.69
CA GLN A 138 8.64 0.43 -5.02
C GLN A 138 8.54 -0.15 -6.44
N ALA A 139 9.69 -0.36 -7.08
CA ALA A 139 9.75 -0.85 -8.46
C ALA A 139 9.02 -2.17 -8.67
N HIS A 140 9.10 -3.09 -7.71
CA HIS A 140 8.47 -4.41 -7.81
C HIS A 140 6.94 -4.38 -7.64
N VAL A 141 6.39 -3.27 -7.13
CA VAL A 141 4.95 -3.08 -6.91
C VAL A 141 4.30 -2.37 -8.11
N LEU A 142 5.01 -1.41 -8.71
CA LEU A 142 4.49 -0.67 -9.84
C LEU A 142 4.36 -1.59 -11.07
N PRO A 143 3.19 -1.58 -11.75
CA PRO A 143 3.02 -2.38 -12.95
C PRO A 143 3.87 -1.79 -14.09
N THR A 144 4.34 -2.66 -14.96
CA THR A 144 5.02 -2.32 -16.22
C THR A 144 4.26 -2.94 -17.38
N PRO A 145 4.48 -2.48 -18.63
CA PRO A 145 3.93 -3.15 -19.81
C PRO A 145 4.27 -4.64 -19.87
N GLU A 146 5.42 -5.05 -19.33
CA GLU A 146 5.90 -6.43 -19.33
C GLU A 146 5.33 -7.26 -18.18
N SER A 147 5.25 -6.68 -16.97
CA SER A 147 4.85 -7.41 -15.76
C SER A 147 3.33 -7.53 -15.61
N ASN A 148 2.59 -6.46 -15.93
CA ASN A 148 1.13 -6.42 -15.81
C ASN A 148 0.53 -5.37 -16.76
N PRO A 149 0.46 -5.66 -18.06
CA PRO A 149 0.01 -4.69 -19.07
C PRO A 149 -1.39 -4.14 -18.79
N ASN A 150 -2.32 -4.97 -18.34
CA ASN A 150 -3.69 -4.52 -18.04
C ASN A 150 -3.74 -3.50 -16.89
N ALA A 151 -2.96 -3.73 -15.83
CA ALA A 151 -2.90 -2.80 -14.70
C ALA A 151 -2.21 -1.48 -15.10
N PHE A 152 -1.13 -1.57 -15.89
CA PHE A 152 -0.40 -0.42 -16.42
C PHE A 152 -1.30 0.45 -17.30
N GLU A 153 -1.95 -0.14 -18.31
CA GLU A 153 -2.87 0.56 -19.20
C GLU A 153 -4.04 1.19 -18.44
N GLY A 154 -4.63 0.45 -17.49
CA GLY A 154 -5.72 0.98 -16.67
C GLY A 154 -5.32 2.18 -15.79
N LEU A 155 -4.04 2.31 -15.41
CA LEU A 155 -3.54 3.51 -14.71
C LEU A 155 -3.30 4.66 -15.70
N LYS A 156 -2.70 4.37 -16.85
CA LYS A 156 -2.45 5.36 -17.90
C LYS A 156 -3.73 5.97 -18.46
N GLN A 157 -4.78 5.17 -18.66
CA GLN A 157 -6.11 5.63 -19.09
C GLN A 157 -6.76 6.58 -18.08
N CYS A 158 -6.45 6.44 -16.79
CA CYS A 158 -6.88 7.38 -15.76
C CYS A 158 -6.02 8.65 -15.68
N GLY A 159 -5.00 8.80 -16.54
CA GLY A 159 -4.05 9.91 -16.48
C GLY A 159 -3.10 9.84 -15.29
N ILE A 160 -2.90 8.64 -14.72
CA ILE A 160 -2.04 8.46 -13.54
C ILE A 160 -0.59 8.23 -13.99
N GLU A 161 0.32 9.01 -13.43
CA GLU A 161 1.76 8.89 -13.60
C GLU A 161 2.34 7.92 -12.59
N LEU A 162 3.30 7.09 -13.02
CA LEU A 162 3.96 6.09 -12.17
C LEU A 162 5.38 6.56 -11.88
N VAL A 163 5.72 6.68 -10.61
CA VAL A 163 7.04 7.14 -10.16
C VAL A 163 7.59 6.14 -9.15
N GLN A 164 8.71 5.51 -9.48
CA GLN A 164 9.40 4.67 -8.51
C GLN A 164 9.88 5.54 -7.34
N HIS A 165 9.50 5.16 -6.13
CA HIS A 165 9.87 5.88 -4.93
C HIS A 165 9.97 4.95 -3.71
N ASP A 166 11.04 5.09 -2.94
CA ASP A 166 11.25 4.37 -1.69
C ASP A 166 10.89 5.29 -0.51
N ALA A 167 9.64 5.20 -0.05
CA ALA A 167 9.11 6.05 1.02
C ALA A 167 9.83 5.84 2.36
N ILE A 168 10.48 4.68 2.57
CA ILE A 168 11.24 4.42 3.80
C ILE A 168 12.46 5.35 3.86
N ARG A 169 13.09 5.65 2.72
CA ARG A 169 14.18 6.64 2.68
C ARG A 169 13.72 8.03 3.09
N LEU A 170 12.46 8.42 2.85
CA LEU A 170 11.92 9.70 3.31
C LEU A 170 11.75 9.73 4.83
N ILE A 171 11.22 8.66 5.42
CA ILE A 171 11.02 8.58 6.88
C ILE A 171 12.36 8.68 7.61
N LEU A 172 13.41 8.07 7.05
CA LEU A 172 14.74 8.05 7.65
C LEU A 172 15.57 9.29 7.34
N ASN A 173 15.23 10.03 6.29
CA ASN A 173 15.90 11.27 5.92
C ASN A 173 14.91 12.32 5.38
N PRO A 174 14.16 12.98 6.27
CA PRO A 174 13.08 13.89 5.89
C PRO A 174 13.55 15.13 5.12
N ARG A 175 14.86 15.44 5.11
CA ARG A 175 15.42 16.59 4.36
C ARG A 175 15.36 16.42 2.84
N LYS A 176 15.03 15.23 2.32
CA LYS A 176 14.88 14.96 0.88
C LYS A 176 13.44 15.08 0.36
N MET A 177 12.50 15.57 1.17
CA MET A 177 11.07 15.65 0.81
C MET A 177 10.74 16.75 -0.21
N PHE A 178 11.62 17.75 -0.38
CA PHE A 178 11.34 18.96 -1.17
C PHE A 178 12.47 19.35 -2.15
N MET A 179 13.35 18.40 -2.50
CA MET A 179 14.37 18.57 -3.55
C MET A 179 14.11 17.59 -4.68
#